data_AF-A0A938CYS2-F1
#
_entry.id   AF-A0A938CYS2-F1
#
_cell.length_a   1.000
_cell.length_b   1.000
_cell.length_c   1.000
_cell.angle_alpha   90.00
_cell.angle_beta   90.00
_cell.angle_gamma   90.00
#
_symmetry.space_group_name_H-M   'P 1'
#
loop_
_entity.id
_entity.type
_entity.pdbx_description
1 polymer ?
#
loop_
_entity_poly.entity_id
_entity_poly.type
_entity_poly.pdbx_seq_one_letter_code
_entity_poly.pdbx_strand_id
1 'polypeptide(L)'
;MPLTSADPFGGVIITDWFAPPESPAERFKVTVYILGTELRSDGLRVSVFRQRRQGADWADSQVGTGTASELENAILTRARELRIASAQ
;
A
#
# COMPACT_ATOMS: atom_id res chain seq x y z
N MET A 1 -7.61 3.15 -4.19
CA MET A 1 -6.40 2.92 -5.03
C MET A 1 -6.69 1.76 -5.97
N PRO A 2 -6.41 1.87 -7.29
CA PRO A 2 -6.60 0.76 -8.24
C PRO A 2 -5.51 -0.30 -8.07
N LEU A 3 -5.86 -1.57 -8.23
CA LEU A 3 -4.93 -2.70 -8.18
C LEU A 3 -4.35 -2.96 -9.57
N THR A 4 -3.02 -2.93 -9.73
CA THR A 4 -2.35 -3.29 -10.99
C THR A 4 -2.08 -4.78 -11.06
N SER A 5 -1.51 -5.34 -9.98
CA SER A 5 -1.03 -6.72 -9.96
C SER A 5 -1.06 -7.28 -8.54
N ALA A 6 -1.39 -8.57 -8.42
CA ALA A 6 -1.27 -9.33 -7.19
C ALA A 6 -0.74 -10.73 -7.53
N ASP A 7 0.48 -11.04 -7.08
CA ASP A 7 1.10 -12.35 -7.21
C ASP A 7 0.99 -13.11 -5.87
N PRO A 8 0.09 -14.12 -5.78
CA PRO A 8 -0.10 -14.88 -4.55
C PRO A 8 1.04 -15.85 -4.23
N PHE A 9 1.89 -16.19 -5.21
CA PHE A 9 3.02 -17.10 -5.00
C PHE A 9 4.28 -16.33 -4.60
N GLY A 10 4.55 -15.22 -5.28
CA GLY A 10 5.66 -14.32 -4.96
C GLY A 10 5.41 -13.43 -3.74
N GLY A 11 4.16 -13.32 -3.28
CA GLY A 11 3.79 -12.49 -2.14
C GLY A 11 3.89 -10.99 -2.43
N VAL A 12 3.60 -10.55 -3.65
CA VAL A 12 3.75 -9.13 -4.05
C VAL A 12 2.43 -8.58 -4.57
N ILE A 13 2.00 -7.44 -4.04
CA ILE A 13 0.82 -6.70 -4.51
C ILE A 13 1.27 -5.29 -4.92
N ILE A 14 0.88 -4.86 -6.11
CA ILE A 14 1.26 -3.57 -6.70
C ILE A 14 -0.01 -2.82 -7.09
N THR A 15 -0.14 -1.58 -6.62
CA THR A 15 -1.20 -0.67 -7.06
C THR A 15 -0.77 0.16 -8.25
N ASP A 16 -1.77 0.71 -8.95
CA ASP A 16 -1.54 1.77 -9.91
C ASP A 16 -1.28 3.08 -9.19
N TRP A 17 -0.80 4.06 -9.95
CA TRP A 17 -0.79 5.44 -9.49
C TRP A 17 -2.22 5.92 -9.23
N PHE A 18 -2.49 6.35 -8.01
CA PHE A 18 -3.77 6.88 -7.58
C PHE A 18 -3.62 8.32 -7.10
N ALA A 19 -4.39 9.24 -7.69
CA ALA A 19 -4.48 10.62 -7.23
C ALA A 19 -5.78 10.77 -6.41
N PRO A 20 -5.70 11.11 -5.11
CA PRO A 20 -6.89 11.36 -4.31
C PRO A 20 -7.66 12.58 -4.84
N PRO A 21 -9.01 12.57 -4.87
CA PRO A 21 -9.80 13.71 -5.34
C PRO A 21 -9.53 15.02 -4.59
N GLU A 22 -9.17 14.94 -3.31
CA GLU A 22 -8.80 16.07 -2.45
C GLU A 22 -7.40 16.64 -2.75
N SER A 23 -6.54 15.87 -3.41
CA SER A 23 -5.16 16.25 -3.74
C SER A 23 -4.76 15.77 -5.15
N PRO A 24 -5.42 16.28 -6.21
CA PRO A 24 -5.21 15.79 -7.59
C PRO A 24 -3.82 16.10 -8.15
N ALA A 25 -3.09 17.01 -7.51
CA ALA A 25 -1.69 17.32 -7.83
C ALA A 25 -0.69 16.34 -7.19
N GLU A 26 -1.18 15.34 -6.46
CA GLU A 26 -0.38 14.29 -5.84
C GLU A 26 -0.89 12.92 -6.29
N ARG A 27 0.03 11.99 -6.47
CA ARG A 27 -0.32 10.61 -6.77
C ARG A 27 0.53 9.67 -5.95
N PHE A 28 -0.07 8.54 -5.60
CA PHE A 28 0.52 7.52 -4.75
C PHE A 28 0.52 6.18 -5.46
N LYS A 29 1.61 5.46 -5.33
CA LYS A 29 1.72 4.05 -5.70
C LYS A 29 2.18 3.28 -4.48
N VAL A 30 1.61 2.12 -4.27
CA VAL A 30 1.94 1.25 -3.16
C VAL A 30 2.39 -0.10 -3.69
N THR A 31 3.43 -0.64 -3.08
CA THR A 31 3.86 -2.02 -3.27
C THR A 31 3.90 -2.69 -1.91
N VAL A 32 3.22 -3.82 -1.81
CA VAL A 32 3.11 -4.61 -0.59
C VAL A 32 3.82 -5.93 -0.81
N TYR A 33 4.68 -6.27 0.14
CA TYR A 33 5.41 -7.54 0.19
C TYR A 33 4.91 -8.34 1.38
N ILE A 34 4.44 -9.55 1.12
CA ILE A 34 4.00 -10.53 2.10
C ILE A 34 5.18 -11.46 2.33
N LEU A 35 5.81 -11.31 3.50
CA LEU A 35 7.04 -12.02 3.86
C LEU A 35 6.76 -13.33 4.61
N GLY A 36 5.55 -13.49 5.14
CA GLY A 36 5.11 -14.68 5.85
C GLY A 36 3.60 -14.85 5.81
N THR A 37 3.14 -16.06 6.09
CA THR A 37 1.72 -16.43 6.12
C THR A 37 1.05 -16.12 7.47
N GLU A 38 1.85 -15.86 8.50
CA GLU A 38 1.36 -15.45 9.81
C GLU A 38 1.05 -13.94 9.83
N LEU A 39 -0.10 -13.55 10.38
CA LEU A 39 -0.52 -12.15 10.49
C LEU A 39 0.19 -11.39 11.63
N ARG A 40 1.53 -11.36 11.57
CA ARG A 40 2.42 -10.68 12.51
C ARG A 40 2.94 -9.35 11.95
N SER A 41 3.50 -8.52 12.82
CA SER A 41 4.07 -7.21 12.47
C SER A 41 5.28 -7.27 11.54
N ASP A 42 5.97 -8.40 11.46
CA ASP A 42 7.14 -8.62 10.60
C ASP A 42 6.82 -9.43 9.33
N GLY A 43 5.58 -9.90 9.17
CA GLY A 43 5.13 -10.67 8.02
C GLY A 43 4.75 -9.83 6.80
N LEU A 44 4.77 -8.50 6.91
CA LEU A 44 4.32 -7.56 5.89
C LEU A 44 5.29 -6.39 5.79
N ARG A 45 5.63 -5.99 4.58
CA ARG A 45 6.37 -4.76 4.31
C ARG A 45 5.68 -3.94 3.24
N VAL A 46 5.47 -2.66 3.49
CA VAL A 46 4.84 -1.74 2.55
C VAL A 46 5.84 -0.68 2.08
N SER A 47 5.92 -0.52 0.77
CA SER A 47 6.66 0.57 0.13
C SER A 47 5.66 1.54 -0.51
N VAL A 48 5.73 2.81 -0.10
CA VAL A 48 4.87 3.88 -0.60
C VAL A 48 5.71 4.81 -1.44
N PHE A 49 5.21 5.14 -2.62
CA PHE A 49 5.80 6.10 -3.53
C PHE A 49 4.82 7.25 -3.69
N ARG A 50 5.33 8.48 -3.58
CA ARG A 50 4.55 9.70 -3.80
C ARG A 50 5.20 10.52 -4.89
N GLN A 51 4.39 11.01 -5.81
CA GLN A 51 4.80 12.00 -6.80
C GLN A 51 3.90 13.21 -6.70
N ARG A 52 4.51 14.39 -6.88
CA ARG A 52 3.81 15.65 -6.96
C ARG A 52 3.95 16.22 -8.37
N ARG A 53 2.87 16.80 -8.87
CA ARG A 53 2.84 17.44 -10.17
C ARG A 53 3.65 18.74 -10.14
N GLN A 54 4.62 18.86 -11.03
CA GLN A 54 5.42 20.06 -11.27
C GLN A 54 5.20 20.50 -12.72
N GLY A 55 4.20 21.36 -12.95
CA GLY A 55 3.77 21.75 -14.29
C GLY A 55 3.12 20.59 -15.05
N ALA A 56 3.72 20.17 -16.16
CA ALA A 56 3.27 19.02 -16.95
C ALA A 56 3.81 17.68 -16.42
N ASP A 57 4.88 17.71 -15.62
CA ASP A 57 5.62 16.52 -15.20
C ASP A 57 5.28 16.08 -13.78
N TRP A 58 5.63 14.83 -13.48
CA TRP A 58 5.54 14.25 -12.14
C TRP A 58 6.94 14.08 -11.56
N ALA A 59 7.16 14.61 -10.37
CA ALA A 59 8.42 14.50 -9.66
C ALA A 59 8.23 13.75 -8.35
N ASP A 60 9.19 12.90 -8.00
CA ASP A 60 9.18 12.18 -6.73
C ASP A 60 9.19 13.15 -5.55
N SER A 61 8.40 12.82 -4.54
CA SER A 61 8.25 13.62 -3.33
C SER A 61 8.34 12.72 -2.11
N GLN A 62 8.81 13.29 -1.00
CA GLN A 62 8.88 12.55 0.25
C GLN A 62 7.48 12.15 0.70
N VAL A 63 7.35 10.88 1.07
CA VAL A 63 6.19 10.38 1.81
C VAL A 63 6.33 10.82 3.27
N GLY A 64 5.20 11.06 3.94
CA GLY A 64 5.20 11.39 5.37
C GLY A 64 5.92 10.32 6.20
N THR A 65 6.64 10.75 7.22
CA THR A 65 7.25 9.84 8.20
C THR A 65 6.14 9.03 8.87
N GLY A 66 6.18 7.70 8.74
CA GLY A 66 5.20 6.80 9.36
C GLY A 66 4.06 6.32 8.43
N THR A 67 3.84 6.92 7.26
CA THR A 67 2.75 6.50 6.36
C THR A 67 2.83 5.03 5.96
N ALA A 68 4.03 4.51 5.71
CA ALA A 68 4.23 3.09 5.39
C ALA A 68 3.81 2.19 6.56
N SER A 69 4.24 2.52 7.78
CA SER A 69 3.92 1.76 8.99
C SER A 69 2.42 1.83 9.36
N GLU A 70 1.78 2.98 9.14
CA GLU A 70 0.32 3.12 9.30
C GLU A 70 -0.44 2.22 8.32
N LEU A 71 0.00 2.18 7.05
CA LEU A 71 -0.57 1.28 6.05
C LEU A 71 -0.35 -0.19 6.39
N GLU A 72 0.85 -0.57 6.86
CA GLU A 72 1.14 -1.93 7.34
C GLU A 72 0.16 -2.35 8.44
N ASN A 73 -0.01 -1.49 9.45
CA ASN A 73 -0.92 -1.75 10.57
C ASN A 73 -2.38 -1.83 10.13
N ALA A 74 -2.82 -0.95 9.21
CA ALA A 74 -4.16 -0.98 8.66
C ALA A 74 -4.44 -2.28 7.89
N ILE A 75 -3.50 -2.70 7.05
CA ILE A 75 -3.59 -3.96 6.28
C ILE A 75 -3.65 -5.16 7.24
N LEU A 76 -2.75 -5.24 8.21
CA LEU A 76 -2.71 -6.35 9.18
C LEU A 76 -3.99 -6.41 10.01
N THR A 77 -4.50 -5.27 10.46
CA THR A 77 -5.77 -5.18 11.20
C THR A 77 -6.93 -5.71 10.36
N ARG A 78 -7.07 -5.21 9.13
CA ARG A 78 -8.13 -5.65 8.23
C ARG A 78 -8.02 -7.13 7.86
N ALA A 79 -6.81 -7.64 7.66
CA ALA A 79 -6.58 -9.05 7.38
C ALA A 79 -7.01 -9.96 8.55
N ARG A 80 -6.74 -9.54 9.79
CA ARG A 80 -7.19 -10.27 10.99
C ARG A 80 -8.71 -10.32 11.09
N GLU A 81 -9.38 -9.20 10.85
CA GLU A 81 -10.85 -9.13 10.80
C GLU A 81 -11.42 -10.11 9.76
N LEU A 82 -10.88 -10.08 8.54
CA LEU A 82 -11.31 -10.97 7.46
C LEU A 82 -11.07 -12.44 7.80
N ARG A 83 -9.95 -12.77 8.45
CA ARG A 83 -9.66 -14.15 8.88
C ARG A 83 -10.67 -14.64 9.91
N ILE A 84 -11.04 -13.81 10.88
CA ILE A 84 -12.07 -14.16 11.88
C ILE A 84 -13.43 -14.35 11.20
N ALA A 85 -13.83 -13.43 10.33
CA ALA A 85 -15.11 -13.52 9.61
C ALA A 85 -15.20 -14.75 8.70
N SER A 86 -14.10 -15.16 8.07
CA SER A 86 -14.05 -16.35 7.21
C SER A 86 -14.05 -17.69 7.98
N ALA A 87 -13.85 -17.65 9.30
CA ALA A 87 -13.84 -18.83 10.15
C ALA A 87 -15.21 -19.12 10.81
N GLN A 88 -16.20 -18.25 10.58
CA GLN A 88 -17.60 -18.43 10.95
C GLN A 88 -18.38 -19.07 9.79
#